data_AF-A0A501WYP3-F1
#
_entry.id   AF-A0A501WYP3-F1
#
_cell.length_a   1.000
_cell.length_b   1.000
_cell.length_c   1.000
_cell.angle_alpha   90.00
_cell.angle_beta   90.00
_cell.angle_gamma   90.00
#
_symmetry.space_group_name_H-M   'P 1'
#
loop_
_entity.id
_entity.type
_entity.pdbx_description
1 polymer ?
#
loop_
_entity_poly.entity_id
_entity_poly.type
_entity_poly.pdbx_seq_one_letter_code
_entity_poly.pdbx_strand_id
1 'polypeptide(L)'
;MKQLPMFTLTAVMAAMLAGCGDNSDSTTDNATSTKTTISGAVADGYLKGAKVCLDINKNQACDSGEPSAVTGDNGAYSLAATESDVSSYPLVVEVPATAIDSDTNQAVGTAYTLTAPAGKHEFISPLSTLVHQAMAEDSSLNPDTAAAAVKTELGMTNVDLFKDYIAHKTASTNDADTQTAYGNAHKAAQVMVKVMQANAAAVDGIEPVKAQRLLAKIAKQTVQSQGADLDTATVNSESAATLKAMLAASTSARESATQQVTINFDMQNNGTPVRCGDAITINDVNASDTAGKLVDTRFYISNLMMTDADGNAQLVYLDENYSQSKGVSLMDFGFDTDGNCSTSYKISITGYVAPGNYTGVTMTVGVPIYSADGTTKLNHSNKAGGENVPKPLVNTAMGWSWQGGRKFTRIEFAPTNGLTRTMGTEDTSDDKAATKWMVHLGSTGCYGDPTISGNETTCSNPNRLDLNFSSFDSTSQKVVLDIQKLFAESDLTKDTGGAVGCMSGTTDPECTPIFKALGLGLIGDKAGQTLTGDAVQTVFTVQ
;
A
#
# COMPACT_ATOMS: atom_id res chain seq x y z
N MET A 1 -7.48 -31.30 -55.26
CA MET A 1 -6.79 -32.04 -56.36
C MET A 1 -5.30 -31.97 -56.04
N LYS A 2 -4.48 -33.02 -55.86
CA LYS A 2 -4.47 -34.48 -56.06
C LYS A 2 -3.55 -35.03 -54.94
N GLN A 3 -3.99 -35.99 -54.13
CA GLN A 3 -3.65 -37.43 -54.16
C GLN A 3 -2.15 -37.83 -54.03
N LEU A 4 -1.93 -38.61 -52.95
CA LEU A 4 -0.90 -39.58 -52.51
C LEU A 4 -0.27 -40.49 -53.60
N PRO A 5 0.86 -41.23 -53.34
CA PRO A 5 0.99 -42.44 -52.47
C PRO A 5 2.29 -42.50 -51.63
N MET A 6 2.44 -43.16 -50.46
CA MET A 6 2.16 -44.52 -49.93
C MET A 6 3.17 -45.62 -50.32
N PHE A 7 3.60 -46.39 -49.30
CA PHE A 7 4.43 -47.62 -49.22
C PHE A 7 5.96 -47.41 -49.12
N THR A 8 6.68 -48.02 -48.16
CA THR A 8 6.77 -49.47 -47.89
C THR A 8 7.04 -49.88 -46.43
N LEU A 9 6.55 -51.08 -46.13
CA LEU A 9 6.63 -51.93 -44.93
C LEU A 9 7.70 -53.03 -45.14
N THR A 10 8.58 -53.32 -44.16
CA THR A 10 9.26 -54.64 -43.89
C THR A 10 10.32 -54.44 -42.79
N ALA A 11 10.76 -55.39 -41.98
CA ALA A 11 10.21 -56.59 -41.33
C ALA A 11 11.29 -57.08 -40.34
N VAL A 12 10.82 -57.82 -39.34
CA VAL A 12 11.50 -58.58 -38.26
C VAL A 12 12.87 -59.21 -38.63
N MET A 13 13.84 -59.13 -37.71
CA MET A 13 14.82 -60.21 -37.52
C MET A 13 15.20 -60.34 -36.03
N ALA A 14 14.82 -61.48 -35.45
CA ALA A 14 15.33 -61.98 -34.19
C ALA A 14 16.58 -62.83 -34.47
N ALA A 15 17.66 -62.59 -33.74
CA ALA A 15 18.79 -63.49 -33.66
C ALA A 15 19.15 -63.69 -32.19
N MET A 16 18.90 -64.91 -31.71
CA MET A 16 19.42 -65.41 -30.45
C MET A 16 20.93 -65.64 -30.62
N LEU A 17 21.74 -65.07 -29.73
CA LEU A 17 23.00 -65.67 -29.32
C LEU A 17 22.99 -65.83 -27.80
N ALA A 18 22.99 -67.09 -27.38
CA ALA A 18 23.34 -67.48 -26.03
C ALA A 18 24.85 -67.33 -25.86
N GLY A 19 25.26 -66.39 -25.01
CA GLY A 19 26.60 -66.33 -24.43
C GLY A 19 26.48 -66.53 -22.92
N CYS A 20 26.81 -67.73 -22.45
CA CYS A 20 27.07 -67.99 -21.04
C CYS A 20 28.52 -67.60 -20.71
N GLY A 21 28.70 -66.88 -19.61
CA GLY A 21 29.97 -66.78 -18.88
C GLY A 21 30.44 -65.34 -18.68
N ASP A 22 30.13 -64.75 -17.53
CA ASP A 22 31.04 -64.75 -16.37
C ASP A 22 30.36 -64.03 -15.18
N ASN A 23 30.78 -64.40 -13.99
CA ASN A 23 30.12 -64.16 -12.72
C ASN A 23 30.58 -62.83 -12.09
N SER A 24 29.70 -61.82 -12.00
CA SER A 24 29.90 -60.69 -11.09
C SER A 24 28.56 -60.10 -10.65
N ASP A 25 28.27 -60.32 -9.37
CA ASP A 25 27.27 -59.65 -8.55
C ASP A 25 27.40 -58.13 -8.73
N SER A 26 26.38 -57.50 -9.33
CA SER A 26 26.18 -56.06 -9.23
C SER A 26 24.70 -55.79 -9.00
N THR A 27 24.41 -55.60 -7.73
CA THR A 27 23.22 -54.97 -7.20
C THR A 27 22.77 -53.81 -8.07
N THR A 28 21.48 -53.79 -8.37
CA THR A 28 20.77 -52.62 -8.89
C THR A 28 21.04 -51.41 -7.99
N ASP A 29 21.96 -50.54 -8.38
CA ASP A 29 22.14 -49.22 -7.79
C ASP A 29 20.92 -48.37 -8.14
N ASN A 30 19.96 -48.38 -7.23
CA ASN A 30 18.98 -47.33 -7.12
C ASN A 30 19.75 -46.11 -6.60
N ALA A 31 20.11 -45.18 -7.48
CA ALA A 31 20.82 -43.95 -7.14
C ALA A 31 20.00 -43.16 -6.11
N THR A 32 20.29 -43.42 -4.84
CA THR A 32 19.67 -42.75 -3.71
C THR A 32 20.43 -41.44 -3.57
N SER A 33 19.83 -40.32 -4.00
CA SER A 33 20.42 -39.00 -3.81
C SER A 33 20.74 -38.80 -2.33
N THR A 34 22.03 -38.77 -1.99
CA THR A 34 22.49 -38.61 -0.61
C THR A 34 22.05 -37.25 -0.09
N LYS A 35 21.19 -37.24 0.94
CA LYS A 35 20.80 -36.02 1.64
C LYS A 35 21.89 -35.62 2.62
N THR A 36 22.25 -34.35 2.62
CA THR A 36 23.12 -33.72 3.62
C THR A 36 22.28 -32.86 4.56
N THR A 37 22.79 -32.64 5.77
CA THR A 37 22.16 -31.76 6.74
C THR A 37 22.62 -30.33 6.47
N ILE A 38 21.67 -29.44 6.16
CA ILE A 38 21.91 -27.99 6.20
C ILE A 38 21.40 -27.41 7.50
N SER A 39 22.02 -26.33 7.94
CA SER A 39 21.67 -25.63 9.17
C SER A 39 21.76 -24.12 8.96
N GLY A 40 21.08 -23.39 9.83
CA GLY A 40 21.09 -21.93 9.84
C GLY A 40 20.27 -21.39 11.01
N ALA A 41 20.04 -20.07 10.99
CA ALA A 41 19.15 -19.40 11.93
C ALA A 41 18.10 -18.56 11.21
N VAL A 42 16.93 -18.40 11.84
CA VAL A 42 15.89 -17.46 11.40
C VAL A 42 15.82 -16.31 12.38
N ALA A 43 15.82 -15.08 11.87
CA ALA A 43 15.68 -13.92 12.73
C ALA A 43 15.03 -12.68 12.08
N ASP A 44 14.18 -11.99 12.84
CA ASP A 44 14.11 -10.53 12.91
C ASP A 44 14.88 -10.02 14.14
N GLY A 45 14.49 -10.46 15.34
CA GLY A 45 15.32 -11.07 16.39
C GLY A 45 15.28 -12.59 16.26
N TYR A 46 16.07 -13.37 17.01
CA TYR A 46 16.03 -14.84 16.83
C TYR A 46 14.63 -15.41 17.10
N LEU A 47 14.10 -16.18 16.14
CA LEU A 47 12.73 -16.68 16.17
C LEU A 47 12.65 -18.16 16.56
N LYS A 48 12.08 -18.47 17.71
CA LYS A 48 11.85 -19.85 18.18
C LYS A 48 10.44 -20.33 17.86
N GLY A 49 10.31 -21.54 17.32
CA GLY A 49 9.02 -22.16 16.99
C GLY A 49 8.48 -21.83 15.60
N ALA A 50 9.30 -21.30 14.70
CA ALA A 50 8.95 -21.06 13.30
C ALA A 50 9.25 -22.30 12.44
N LYS A 51 8.42 -22.58 11.44
CA LYS A 51 8.59 -23.73 10.53
C LYS A 51 9.40 -23.29 9.32
N VAL A 52 10.55 -23.90 9.10
CA VAL A 52 11.42 -23.68 7.93
C VAL A 52 11.24 -24.84 6.97
N CYS A 53 11.10 -24.58 5.68
CA CYS A 53 11.02 -25.60 4.65
C CYS A 53 11.74 -25.18 3.36
N LEU A 54 12.16 -26.18 2.60
CA LEU A 54 12.60 -25.98 1.23
C LEU A 54 11.39 -25.98 0.29
N ASP A 55 11.14 -24.84 -0.37
CA ASP A 55 9.98 -24.61 -1.22
C ASP A 55 10.24 -25.16 -2.63
N ILE A 56 9.98 -26.47 -2.77
CA ILE A 56 10.30 -27.24 -3.98
C ILE A 56 9.32 -26.87 -5.10
N ASN A 57 8.06 -26.63 -4.78
CA ASN A 57 7.04 -26.30 -5.77
C ASN A 57 6.95 -24.79 -6.08
N LYS A 58 7.69 -23.95 -5.34
CA LYS A 58 7.81 -22.50 -5.52
C LYS A 58 6.50 -21.74 -5.25
N ASN A 59 5.67 -22.25 -4.34
CA ASN A 59 4.41 -21.61 -3.96
C ASN A 59 4.54 -20.71 -2.71
N GLN A 60 5.76 -20.57 -2.16
CA GLN A 60 6.07 -19.79 -0.96
C GLN A 60 5.29 -20.20 0.30
N ALA A 61 4.91 -21.47 0.41
CA ALA A 61 4.31 -22.07 1.59
C ALA A 61 5.08 -23.34 1.98
N CYS A 62 4.95 -23.79 3.23
CA CYS A 62 5.58 -25.04 3.66
C CYS A 62 4.62 -26.21 3.52
N ASP A 63 4.72 -26.93 2.40
CA ASP A 63 3.81 -28.01 2.07
C ASP A 63 4.15 -29.37 2.70
N SER A 64 3.16 -30.25 2.67
CA SER A 64 3.37 -31.65 3.04
C SER A 64 4.30 -32.33 2.04
N GLY A 65 5.35 -32.95 2.54
CA GLY A 65 6.35 -33.65 1.72
C GLY A 65 7.61 -32.84 1.43
N GLU A 66 7.61 -31.53 1.74
CA GLU A 66 8.79 -30.70 1.64
C GLU A 66 9.74 -30.91 2.85
N PRO A 67 11.06 -30.99 2.63
CA PRO A 67 12.03 -31.01 3.72
C PRO A 67 11.84 -29.81 4.63
N SER A 68 11.58 -30.07 5.91
CA SER A 68 11.25 -29.02 6.87
C SER A 68 11.80 -29.29 8.26
N ALA A 69 11.91 -28.23 9.06
CA ALA A 69 12.34 -28.23 10.45
C ALA A 69 11.60 -27.12 11.21
N VAL A 70 11.61 -27.19 12.55
CA VAL A 70 11.11 -26.12 13.41
C VAL A 70 12.28 -25.48 14.13
N THR A 71 12.34 -24.15 14.19
CA THR A 71 13.42 -23.43 14.85
C THR A 71 13.40 -23.66 16.36
N GLY A 72 14.58 -23.92 16.92
CA GLY A 72 14.82 -24.06 18.35
C GLY A 72 15.27 -22.75 19.01
N ASP A 73 16.06 -22.87 20.07
CA ASP A 73 16.69 -21.72 20.72
C ASP A 73 17.63 -20.99 19.74
N ASN A 74 17.74 -19.67 19.88
CA ASN A 74 18.51 -18.79 18.98
C ASN A 74 18.09 -18.93 17.50
N GLY A 75 16.82 -19.29 17.25
CA GLY A 75 16.29 -19.44 15.89
C GLY A 75 16.94 -20.54 15.07
N ALA A 76 17.71 -21.43 15.71
CA ALA A 76 18.49 -22.45 15.03
C ALA A 76 17.58 -23.53 14.40
N TYR A 77 17.86 -23.91 13.16
CA TYR A 77 17.20 -25.03 12.50
C TYR A 77 18.21 -25.95 11.81
N SER A 78 17.79 -27.18 11.55
CA SER A 78 18.58 -28.16 10.81
C SER A 78 17.65 -29.07 10.02
N LEU A 79 17.86 -29.19 8.70
CA LEU A 79 17.03 -29.99 7.80
C LEU A 79 17.88 -30.83 6.85
N ALA A 80 17.36 -31.98 6.45
CA ALA A 80 18.03 -32.89 5.53
C ALA A 80 17.53 -32.67 4.09
N ALA A 81 18.42 -32.24 3.20
CA ALA A 81 18.12 -31.98 1.79
C ALA A 81 19.30 -32.40 0.90
N THR A 82 19.10 -32.54 -0.41
CA THR A 82 20.23 -32.78 -1.32
C THR A 82 20.90 -31.45 -1.67
N GLU A 83 22.20 -31.45 -1.97
CA GLU A 83 22.91 -30.22 -2.40
C GLU A 83 22.28 -29.61 -3.67
N SER A 84 21.76 -30.45 -4.55
CA SER A 84 21.01 -30.02 -5.73
C SER A 84 19.73 -29.28 -5.36
N ASP A 85 18.98 -29.76 -4.38
CA ASP A 85 17.74 -29.10 -3.95
C ASP A 85 18.05 -27.75 -3.29
N VAL A 86 19.06 -27.72 -2.41
CA VAL A 86 19.47 -26.50 -1.68
C VAL A 86 19.94 -25.39 -2.63
N SER A 87 20.58 -25.75 -3.74
CA SER A 87 21.02 -24.81 -4.76
C SER A 87 19.93 -24.41 -5.77
N SER A 88 18.81 -25.15 -5.82
CA SER A 88 17.74 -24.96 -6.83
C SER A 88 16.47 -24.30 -6.29
N TYR A 89 16.20 -24.46 -4.99
CA TYR A 89 14.95 -24.05 -4.36
C TYR A 89 15.17 -23.05 -3.23
N PRO A 90 14.30 -22.04 -3.09
CA PRO A 90 14.36 -21.11 -1.98
C PRO A 90 13.91 -21.78 -0.67
N LEU A 91 14.21 -21.12 0.44
CA LEU A 91 13.64 -21.47 1.75
C LEU A 91 12.47 -20.55 2.06
N VAL A 92 11.45 -21.12 2.68
CA VAL A 92 10.28 -20.43 3.24
C VAL A 92 10.27 -20.66 4.74
N VAL A 93 9.90 -19.63 5.49
CA VAL A 93 9.68 -19.72 6.92
C VAL A 93 8.29 -19.21 7.26
N GLU A 94 7.45 -20.10 7.75
CA GLU A 94 6.16 -19.75 8.34
C GLU A 94 6.38 -19.44 9.83
N VAL A 95 6.22 -18.16 10.19
CA VAL A 95 6.35 -17.69 11.57
C VAL A 95 4.94 -17.61 12.17
N PRO A 96 4.52 -18.57 13.01
CA PRO A 96 3.20 -18.52 13.63
C PRO A 96 3.13 -17.40 14.67
N ALA A 97 1.92 -16.94 14.99
CA ALA A 97 1.67 -15.98 16.06
C ALA A 97 2.24 -16.39 17.43
N THR A 98 2.44 -17.70 17.64
CA THR A 98 2.99 -18.29 18.86
C THR A 98 4.52 -18.42 18.87
N ALA A 99 5.21 -18.13 17.76
CA ALA A 99 6.67 -18.10 17.76
C ALA A 99 7.17 -17.05 18.77
N ILE A 100 8.34 -17.28 19.36
CA ILE A 100 8.93 -16.35 20.33
C ILE A 100 10.07 -15.59 19.66
N ASP A 101 9.98 -14.26 19.70
CA ASP A 101 11.06 -13.36 19.27
C ASP A 101 11.96 -13.04 20.46
N SER A 102 13.26 -13.30 20.33
CA SER A 102 14.25 -13.08 21.38
C SER A 102 14.45 -11.60 21.77
N ASP A 103 14.12 -10.65 20.88
CA ASP A 103 14.26 -9.23 21.19
C ASP A 103 13.24 -8.78 22.24
N THR A 104 12.01 -9.31 22.15
CA THR A 104 10.91 -9.00 23.07
C THR A 104 10.73 -10.06 24.16
N ASN A 105 11.23 -11.28 23.93
CA ASN A 105 10.93 -12.48 24.71
C ASN A 105 9.42 -12.76 24.83
N GLN A 106 8.64 -12.33 23.82
CA GLN A 106 7.19 -12.53 23.75
C GLN A 106 6.82 -13.28 22.48
N ALA A 107 5.57 -13.75 22.44
CA ALA A 107 4.99 -14.29 21.23
C ALA A 107 4.87 -13.18 20.16
N VAL A 108 5.15 -13.49 18.91
CA VAL A 108 5.14 -12.49 17.82
C VAL A 108 3.73 -11.92 17.57
N GLY A 109 2.68 -12.64 17.93
CA GLY A 109 1.29 -12.17 17.97
C GLY A 109 0.56 -12.18 16.62
N THR A 110 1.20 -11.68 15.56
CA THR A 110 0.67 -11.74 14.18
C THR A 110 1.60 -12.58 13.32
N ALA A 111 1.07 -13.62 12.67
CA ALA A 111 1.83 -14.51 11.81
C ALA A 111 2.32 -13.80 10.54
N TYR A 112 3.47 -14.21 10.03
CA TYR A 112 4.07 -13.69 8.80
C TYR A 112 4.98 -14.75 8.19
N THR A 113 5.42 -14.51 6.94
CA THR A 113 6.29 -15.43 6.21
C THR A 113 7.59 -14.72 5.82
N LEU A 114 8.72 -15.41 6.00
CA LEU A 114 10.02 -14.98 5.51
C LEU A 114 10.50 -15.92 4.41
N THR A 115 11.40 -15.43 3.56
CA THR A 115 12.05 -16.27 2.55
C THR A 115 13.54 -15.97 2.42
N ALA A 116 14.28 -16.92 1.87
CA ALA A 116 15.66 -16.73 1.45
C ALA A 116 15.88 -17.35 0.05
N PRO A 117 16.69 -16.72 -0.82
CA PRO A 117 17.04 -17.29 -2.11
C PRO A 117 17.71 -18.67 -1.99
N ALA A 118 17.63 -19.46 -3.06
CA ALA A 118 18.35 -20.72 -3.16
C ALA A 118 19.85 -20.55 -2.85
N GLY A 119 20.42 -21.49 -2.10
CA GLY A 119 21.82 -21.46 -1.64
C GLY A 119 22.11 -20.48 -0.48
N LYS A 120 21.14 -19.69 -0.01
CA LYS A 120 21.32 -18.72 1.10
C LYS A 120 20.62 -19.20 2.38
N HIS A 121 20.99 -20.39 2.86
CA HIS A 121 20.35 -21.05 4.00
C HIS A 121 20.89 -20.64 5.38
N GLU A 122 22.09 -20.07 5.46
CA GLU A 122 22.77 -19.81 6.74
C GLU A 122 21.98 -18.88 7.67
N PHE A 123 21.31 -17.88 7.10
CA PHE A 123 20.58 -16.88 7.87
C PHE A 123 19.37 -16.34 7.08
N ILE A 124 18.16 -16.64 7.57
CA ILE A 124 16.90 -16.22 6.97
C ILE A 124 16.32 -15.05 7.78
N SER A 125 16.02 -13.94 7.12
CA SER A 125 15.55 -12.71 7.77
C SER A 125 14.59 -11.91 6.89
N PRO A 126 13.97 -10.85 7.42
CA PRO A 126 13.25 -9.87 6.60
C PRO A 126 14.12 -9.32 5.46
N LEU A 127 15.42 -9.15 5.67
CA LEU A 127 16.33 -8.65 4.64
C LEU A 127 16.58 -9.69 3.53
N SER A 128 16.77 -10.98 3.88
CA SER A 128 16.87 -12.04 2.85
C SER A 128 15.57 -12.17 2.06
N THR A 129 14.43 -11.86 2.68
CA THR A 129 13.12 -11.84 2.03
C THR A 129 13.05 -10.76 0.95
N LEU A 130 13.56 -9.54 1.21
CA LEU A 130 13.67 -8.50 0.17
C LEU A 130 14.55 -8.93 -0.98
N VAL A 131 15.66 -9.62 -0.70
CA VAL A 131 16.56 -10.09 -1.74
C VAL A 131 15.88 -11.13 -2.62
N HIS A 132 15.17 -12.10 -2.03
CA HIS A 132 14.41 -13.08 -2.78
C HIS A 132 13.31 -12.43 -3.63
N GLN A 133 12.67 -11.38 -3.12
CA GLN A 133 11.67 -10.65 -3.88
C GLN A 133 12.23 -9.83 -5.04
N ALA A 134 13.38 -9.17 -4.85
CA ALA A 134 14.05 -8.49 -5.94
C ALA A 134 14.36 -9.45 -7.11
N MET A 135 14.73 -10.69 -6.81
CA MET A 135 14.92 -11.75 -7.84
C MET A 135 13.60 -12.19 -8.49
N ALA A 136 12.48 -12.14 -7.77
CA ALA A 136 11.17 -12.45 -8.32
C ALA A 136 10.63 -11.31 -9.21
N GLU A 137 11.01 -10.06 -8.92
CA GLU A 137 10.68 -8.87 -9.70
C GLU A 137 11.56 -8.75 -10.97
N ASP A 138 12.84 -9.11 -10.86
CA ASP A 138 13.79 -9.13 -11.98
C ASP A 138 14.50 -10.48 -12.06
N SER A 139 14.02 -11.33 -12.97
CA SER A 139 14.55 -12.67 -13.24
C SER A 139 16.01 -12.70 -13.73
N SER A 140 16.61 -11.55 -14.07
CA SER A 140 18.02 -11.46 -14.45
C SER A 140 18.97 -11.41 -13.24
N LEU A 141 18.45 -11.15 -12.04
CA LEU A 141 19.25 -11.03 -10.82
C LEU A 141 19.55 -12.38 -10.19
N ASN A 142 20.80 -12.56 -9.76
CA ASN A 142 21.20 -13.62 -8.84
C ASN A 142 21.20 -13.10 -7.38
N PRO A 143 21.34 -13.97 -6.36
CA PRO A 143 21.26 -13.57 -4.95
C PRO A 143 22.23 -12.45 -4.55
N ASP A 144 23.45 -12.42 -5.09
CA ASP A 144 24.45 -11.43 -4.70
C ASP A 144 24.18 -10.07 -5.36
N THR A 145 23.78 -10.07 -6.63
CA THR A 145 23.38 -8.84 -7.35
C THR A 145 22.09 -8.25 -6.79
N ALA A 146 21.13 -9.10 -6.42
CA ALA A 146 19.90 -8.66 -5.76
C ALA A 146 20.18 -8.11 -4.36
N ALA A 147 21.07 -8.75 -3.58
CA ALA A 147 21.50 -8.21 -2.29
C ALA A 147 22.21 -6.86 -2.42
N ALA A 148 23.02 -6.66 -3.46
CA ALA A 148 23.63 -5.37 -3.74
C ALA A 148 22.59 -4.29 -4.06
N ALA A 149 21.60 -4.60 -4.91
CA ALA A 149 20.51 -3.69 -5.23
C ALA A 149 19.69 -3.30 -3.99
N VAL A 150 19.27 -4.28 -3.17
CA VAL A 150 18.52 -4.03 -1.92
C VAL A 150 19.34 -3.16 -0.95
N LYS A 151 20.65 -3.41 -0.80
CA LYS A 151 21.51 -2.55 0.03
C LYS A 151 21.54 -1.11 -0.45
N THR A 152 21.72 -0.90 -1.76
CA THR A 152 21.71 0.43 -2.35
C THR A 152 20.36 1.12 -2.14
N GLU A 153 19.25 0.41 -2.36
CA GLU A 153 17.90 0.93 -2.15
C GLU A 153 17.63 1.32 -0.70
N LEU A 154 18.12 0.55 0.27
CA LEU A 154 17.95 0.83 1.70
C LEU A 154 19.01 1.80 2.28
N GLY A 155 19.95 2.28 1.46
CA GLY A 155 21.05 3.13 1.94
C GLY A 155 22.01 2.41 2.91
N MET A 156 22.10 1.08 2.82
CA MET A 156 22.94 0.26 3.71
C MET A 156 24.34 0.04 3.11
N THR A 157 25.37 0.33 3.90
CA THR A 157 26.77 0.07 3.57
C THR A 157 27.42 -0.82 4.62
N ASN A 158 28.48 -1.54 4.27
CA ASN A 158 29.27 -2.38 5.19
C ASN A 158 28.47 -3.50 5.90
N VAL A 159 27.44 -4.03 5.24
CA VAL A 159 26.63 -5.14 5.72
C VAL A 159 26.46 -6.22 4.65
N ASP A 160 26.38 -7.47 5.08
CA ASP A 160 25.93 -8.61 4.27
C ASP A 160 24.53 -9.01 4.73
N LEU A 161 23.56 -8.99 3.81
CA LEU A 161 22.14 -9.25 4.11
C LEU A 161 21.86 -10.73 4.39
N PHE A 162 22.82 -11.62 4.14
CA PHE A 162 22.74 -13.06 4.41
C PHE A 162 23.57 -13.49 5.63
N LYS A 163 24.13 -12.54 6.38
CA LYS A 163 24.88 -12.82 7.61
C LYS A 163 24.07 -12.43 8.84
N ASP A 164 24.37 -13.13 9.93
CA ASP A 164 23.72 -12.95 11.21
C ASP A 164 24.02 -11.57 11.80
N TYR A 165 23.13 -10.62 11.53
CA TYR A 165 23.29 -9.26 12.01
C TYR A 165 23.16 -9.13 13.53
N ILE A 166 22.60 -10.14 14.23
CA ILE A 166 22.46 -10.15 15.68
C ILE A 166 23.80 -10.49 16.32
N ALA A 167 24.49 -11.49 15.80
CA ALA A 167 25.84 -11.82 16.23
C ALA A 167 26.83 -10.71 15.83
N HIS A 168 26.76 -10.24 14.58
CA HIS A 168 27.73 -9.29 14.03
C HIS A 168 27.61 -7.88 14.63
N LYS A 169 26.44 -7.44 15.10
CA LYS A 169 26.31 -6.14 15.79
C LYS A 169 27.05 -6.08 17.12
N THR A 170 27.38 -7.23 17.72
CA THR A 170 28.12 -7.33 19.01
C THR A 170 29.48 -8.00 18.90
N ALA A 171 29.88 -8.48 17.71
CA ALA A 171 31.11 -9.24 17.55
C ALA A 171 32.34 -8.34 17.74
N SER A 172 33.18 -8.66 18.73
CA SER A 172 34.40 -7.89 19.04
C SER A 172 35.45 -7.90 17.93
N THR A 173 35.29 -8.78 16.93
CA THR A 173 36.15 -8.85 15.73
C THR A 173 35.81 -7.81 14.68
N ASN A 174 34.62 -7.20 14.75
CA ASN A 174 34.17 -6.17 13.82
C ASN A 174 34.57 -4.78 14.34
N ASP A 175 34.93 -3.87 13.44
CA ASP A 175 35.08 -2.45 13.77
C ASP A 175 33.72 -1.80 14.12
N ALA A 176 33.78 -0.59 14.69
CA ALA A 176 32.60 0.12 15.17
C ALA A 176 31.60 0.45 14.04
N ASP A 177 32.09 0.74 12.83
CA ASP A 177 31.25 1.07 11.67
C ASP A 177 30.50 -0.18 11.20
N THR A 178 31.18 -1.32 11.16
CA THR A 178 30.60 -2.62 10.82
C THR A 178 29.57 -3.05 11.87
N GLN A 179 29.87 -2.91 13.17
CA GLN A 179 28.90 -3.18 14.23
C GLN A 179 27.65 -2.29 14.11
N THR A 180 27.84 -1.01 13.79
CA THR A 180 26.75 -0.05 13.54
C THR A 180 25.91 -0.45 12.33
N ALA A 181 26.55 -0.84 11.22
CA ALA A 181 25.87 -1.28 10.01
C ALA A 181 24.99 -2.51 10.26
N TYR A 182 25.50 -3.51 10.97
CA TYR A 182 24.71 -4.69 11.37
C TYR A 182 23.63 -4.34 12.40
N GLY A 183 23.87 -3.38 13.30
CA GLY A 183 22.85 -2.84 14.19
C GLY A 183 21.69 -2.20 13.43
N ASN A 184 21.98 -1.43 12.39
CA ASN A 184 20.95 -0.80 11.53
C ASN A 184 20.20 -1.84 10.70
N ALA A 185 20.89 -2.88 10.20
CA ALA A 185 20.24 -3.99 9.51
C ALA A 185 19.26 -4.75 10.42
N HIS A 186 19.63 -4.97 11.69
CA HIS A 186 18.73 -5.53 12.69
C HIS A 186 17.49 -4.64 12.87
N LYS A 187 17.67 -3.34 13.11
CA LYS A 187 16.54 -2.40 13.27
C LYS A 187 15.64 -2.38 12.04
N ALA A 188 16.21 -2.42 10.84
CA ALA A 188 15.46 -2.48 9.60
C ALA A 188 14.59 -3.74 9.53
N ALA A 189 15.14 -4.91 9.90
CA ALA A 189 14.39 -6.15 9.97
C ALA A 189 13.20 -6.06 10.94
N GLN A 190 13.40 -5.47 12.13
CA GLN A 190 12.32 -5.25 13.10
C GLN A 190 11.23 -4.31 12.55
N VAL A 191 11.62 -3.19 11.92
CA VAL A 191 10.67 -2.25 11.31
C VAL A 191 9.88 -2.94 10.20
N MET A 192 10.55 -3.74 9.36
CA MET A 192 9.88 -4.46 8.29
C MET A 192 8.78 -5.39 8.81
N VAL A 193 9.07 -6.18 9.85
CA VAL A 193 8.08 -7.11 10.41
C VAL A 193 6.91 -6.35 11.03
N LYS A 194 7.16 -5.27 11.78
CA LYS A 194 6.07 -4.43 12.30
C LYS A 194 5.18 -3.90 11.18
N VAL A 195 5.75 -3.49 10.04
CA VAL A 195 4.98 -3.03 8.86
C VAL A 195 4.19 -4.17 8.23
N MET A 196 4.79 -5.35 8.06
CA MET A 196 4.09 -6.53 7.53
C MET A 196 2.90 -6.90 8.41
N GLN A 197 3.08 -6.90 9.73
CA GLN A 197 2.03 -7.21 10.70
C GLN A 197 0.93 -6.14 10.71
N ALA A 198 1.29 -4.85 10.69
CA ALA A 198 0.33 -3.74 10.68
C ALA A 198 -0.58 -3.75 9.43
N ASN A 199 -0.12 -4.35 8.33
CA ASN A 199 -0.85 -4.43 7.07
C ASN A 199 -1.39 -5.84 6.75
N ALA A 200 -1.14 -6.84 7.62
CA ALA A 200 -1.50 -8.24 7.37
C ALA A 200 -3.01 -8.44 7.16
N ALA A 201 -3.84 -7.80 8.01
CA ALA A 201 -5.30 -7.88 7.88
C ALA A 201 -5.83 -7.25 6.59
N ALA A 202 -5.12 -6.26 6.05
CA ALA A 202 -5.54 -5.55 4.85
C ALA A 202 -5.26 -6.35 3.56
N VAL A 203 -4.40 -7.37 3.65
CA VAL A 203 -4.11 -8.30 2.56
C VAL A 203 -4.81 -9.65 2.74
N ASP A 204 -5.73 -9.78 3.69
CA ASP A 204 -6.52 -11.00 3.88
C ASP A 204 -7.36 -11.32 2.63
N GLY A 205 -7.46 -12.60 2.28
CA GLY A 205 -8.10 -13.08 1.06
C GLY A 205 -7.31 -12.84 -0.24
N ILE A 206 -6.14 -12.20 -0.19
CA ILE A 206 -5.19 -12.15 -1.32
C ILE A 206 -4.40 -13.46 -1.36
N GLU A 207 -4.07 -13.94 -2.56
CA GLU A 207 -3.20 -15.11 -2.73
C GLU A 207 -1.85 -14.92 -1.99
N PRO A 208 -1.38 -15.91 -1.21
CA PRO A 208 -0.28 -15.73 -0.26
C PRO A 208 1.02 -15.13 -0.83
N VAL A 209 1.48 -15.59 -1.99
CA VAL A 209 2.71 -15.10 -2.63
C VAL A 209 2.59 -13.62 -2.96
N LYS A 210 1.46 -13.23 -3.55
CA LYS A 210 1.19 -11.83 -3.89
C LYS A 210 1.06 -10.94 -2.65
N ALA A 211 0.40 -11.43 -1.60
CA ALA A 211 0.28 -10.72 -0.32
C ALA A 211 1.67 -10.47 0.29
N GLN A 212 2.52 -11.51 0.34
CA GLN A 212 3.88 -11.40 0.90
C GLN A 212 4.75 -10.41 0.12
N ARG A 213 4.71 -10.44 -1.22
CA ARG A 213 5.44 -9.48 -2.07
C ARG A 213 5.00 -8.05 -1.82
N LEU A 214 3.68 -7.82 -1.72
CA LEU A 214 3.14 -6.50 -1.44
C LEU A 214 3.59 -5.97 -0.06
N LEU A 215 3.43 -6.79 0.99
CA LEU A 215 3.79 -6.41 2.35
C LEU A 215 5.28 -6.05 2.49
N ALA A 216 6.15 -6.84 1.87
CA ALA A 216 7.57 -6.59 1.89
C ALA A 216 7.99 -5.38 1.05
N LYS A 217 7.31 -5.09 -0.07
CA LYS A 217 7.52 -3.85 -0.83
C LYS A 217 7.22 -2.61 0.03
N ILE A 218 6.15 -2.64 0.82
CA ILE A 218 5.76 -1.52 1.72
C ILE A 218 6.72 -1.44 2.91
N ALA A 219 7.13 -2.59 3.45
CA ALA A 219 8.14 -2.67 4.49
C ALA A 219 9.46 -2.03 4.04
N LYS A 220 9.91 -2.34 2.81
CA LYS A 220 11.07 -1.72 2.17
C LYS A 220 10.93 -0.20 2.10
N GLN A 221 9.81 0.29 1.56
CA GLN A 221 9.52 1.74 1.47
C GLN A 221 9.51 2.43 2.84
N THR A 222 9.00 1.75 3.87
CA THR A 222 9.01 2.29 5.24
C THR A 222 10.43 2.36 5.80
N VAL A 223 11.27 1.34 5.62
CA VAL A 223 12.68 1.41 6.03
C VAL A 223 13.41 2.53 5.31
N GLN A 224 13.19 2.68 4.01
CA GLN A 224 13.73 3.81 3.23
C GLN A 224 13.28 5.16 3.80
N SER A 225 12.05 5.28 4.31
CA SER A 225 11.53 6.55 4.86
C SER A 225 12.24 7.07 6.08
N GLN A 226 12.68 6.13 6.92
CA GLN A 226 13.25 6.46 8.23
C GLN A 226 14.76 6.72 8.14
N GLY A 227 15.40 6.31 7.05
CA GLY A 227 16.84 6.47 6.85
C GLY A 227 17.62 5.86 8.02
N ALA A 228 18.44 6.67 8.69
CA ALA A 228 19.24 6.23 9.83
C ALA A 228 18.47 6.16 11.16
N ASP A 229 17.27 6.76 11.27
CA ASP A 229 16.48 6.81 12.51
C ASP A 229 15.41 5.70 12.54
N LEU A 230 15.87 4.46 12.63
CA LEU A 230 14.99 3.30 12.68
C LEU A 230 14.43 3.02 14.08
N ASP A 231 14.94 3.68 15.12
CA ASP A 231 14.49 3.50 16.51
C ASP A 231 13.12 4.16 16.76
N THR A 232 12.83 5.25 16.07
CA THR A 232 11.57 6.01 16.18
C THR A 232 10.62 5.76 15.01
N ALA A 233 10.92 4.75 14.18
CA ALA A 233 10.18 4.43 12.98
C ALA A 233 8.67 4.33 13.23
N THR A 234 7.91 5.25 12.65
CA THR A 234 6.45 5.21 12.70
C THR A 234 5.97 4.16 11.70
N VAL A 235 5.40 3.07 12.23
CA VAL A 235 4.83 1.98 11.43
C VAL A 235 3.46 2.43 10.94
N ASN A 236 3.38 2.79 9.67
CA ASN A 236 2.14 3.26 9.07
C ASN A 236 1.41 2.13 8.37
N SER A 237 0.10 2.04 8.61
CA SER A 237 -0.78 1.21 7.82
C SER A 237 -1.12 1.96 6.53
N GLU A 238 -0.79 1.37 5.39
CA GLU A 238 -1.40 1.82 4.14
C GLU A 238 -2.89 1.44 4.16
N SER A 239 -3.73 2.24 3.51
CA SER A 239 -5.16 1.93 3.46
C SER A 239 -5.38 0.65 2.66
N ALA A 240 -6.31 -0.20 3.11
CA ALA A 240 -6.63 -1.45 2.43
C ALA A 240 -6.97 -1.25 0.94
N ALA A 241 -7.61 -0.13 0.58
CA ALA A 241 -7.86 0.21 -0.81
C ALA A 241 -6.58 0.47 -1.62
N THR A 242 -5.57 1.15 -1.05
CA THR A 242 -4.28 1.36 -1.71
C THR A 242 -3.56 0.03 -1.92
N LEU A 243 -3.58 -0.85 -0.91
CA LEU A 243 -2.98 -2.18 -1.00
C LEU A 243 -3.63 -3.02 -2.09
N LYS A 244 -4.97 -3.02 -2.17
CA LYS A 244 -5.71 -3.68 -3.25
C LYS A 244 -5.39 -3.10 -4.62
N ALA A 245 -5.28 -1.78 -4.74
CA ALA A 245 -4.89 -1.14 -6.00
C ALA A 245 -3.47 -1.51 -6.42
N MET A 246 -2.52 -1.56 -5.48
CA MET A 246 -1.14 -1.99 -5.74
C MET A 246 -1.05 -3.45 -6.16
N LEU A 247 -1.83 -4.33 -5.53
CA LEU A 247 -1.95 -5.71 -5.94
C LEU A 247 -2.54 -5.83 -7.36
N ALA A 248 -3.62 -5.11 -7.64
CA ALA A 248 -4.27 -5.15 -8.95
C ALA A 248 -3.29 -4.68 -10.03
N ALA A 249 -2.48 -3.64 -9.75
CA ALA A 249 -1.44 -3.14 -10.65
C ALA A 249 -0.31 -4.16 -10.90
N SER A 250 0.05 -4.99 -9.91
CA SER A 250 1.14 -5.97 -10.04
C SER A 250 0.71 -7.26 -10.74
N THR A 251 -0.59 -7.51 -10.85
CA THR A 251 -1.16 -8.75 -11.37
C THR A 251 -1.89 -8.58 -12.70
N SER A 252 -2.32 -7.35 -13.01
CA SER A 252 -3.01 -7.01 -14.25
C SER A 252 -2.03 -6.42 -15.24
N ALA A 253 -1.98 -6.98 -16.44
CA ALA A 253 -1.23 -6.38 -17.54
C ALA A 253 -1.99 -5.16 -18.06
N ARG A 254 -1.36 -3.97 -18.03
CA ARG A 254 -1.96 -2.74 -18.57
C ARG A 254 -2.38 -2.90 -20.03
N GLU A 255 -1.68 -3.70 -20.83
CA GLU A 255 -2.05 -3.93 -22.24
C GLU A 255 -3.37 -4.70 -22.40
N SER A 256 -3.81 -5.42 -21.36
CA SER A 256 -5.10 -6.13 -21.38
C SER A 256 -6.28 -5.18 -21.12
N ALA A 257 -6.04 -3.98 -20.58
CA ALA A 257 -7.07 -2.99 -20.32
C ALA A 257 -7.45 -2.24 -21.60
N THR A 258 -8.50 -2.69 -22.27
CA THR A 258 -8.94 -2.20 -23.58
C THR A 258 -10.38 -1.68 -23.60
N GLN A 259 -11.17 -1.96 -22.56
CA GLN A 259 -12.52 -1.42 -22.42
C GLN A 259 -12.45 -0.04 -21.77
N GLN A 260 -12.92 0.98 -22.49
CA GLN A 260 -13.01 2.33 -21.95
C GLN A 260 -14.13 2.42 -20.91
N VAL A 261 -13.86 3.13 -19.82
CA VAL A 261 -14.83 3.46 -18.76
C VAL A 261 -14.77 4.95 -18.44
N THR A 262 -15.92 5.51 -18.09
CA THR A 262 -16.07 6.89 -17.62
C THR A 262 -16.85 6.88 -16.33
N ILE A 263 -16.28 7.41 -15.25
CA ILE A 263 -16.94 7.56 -13.96
C ILE A 263 -17.34 9.02 -13.81
N ASN A 264 -18.64 9.27 -13.79
CA ASN A 264 -19.17 10.62 -13.66
C ASN A 264 -19.38 10.99 -12.20
N PHE A 265 -19.18 12.27 -11.90
CA PHE A 265 -19.38 12.83 -10.57
C PHE A 265 -20.32 14.04 -10.61
N ASP A 266 -21.01 14.28 -9.50
CA ASP A 266 -21.79 15.51 -9.29
C ASP A 266 -21.70 15.97 -7.83
N MET A 267 -22.23 17.15 -7.56
CA MET A 267 -22.35 17.72 -6.23
C MET A 267 -23.75 18.32 -6.05
N GLN A 268 -24.35 18.08 -4.88
CA GLN A 268 -25.69 18.54 -4.56
C GLN A 268 -25.81 19.14 -3.16
N ASN A 269 -26.89 19.90 -2.95
CA ASN A 269 -27.41 20.29 -1.65
C ASN A 269 -28.90 19.93 -1.62
N ASN A 270 -29.32 19.06 -0.69
CA ASN A 270 -30.72 18.62 -0.58
C ASN A 270 -31.33 18.13 -1.92
N GLY A 271 -30.58 17.33 -2.67
CA GLY A 271 -31.01 16.78 -3.97
C GLY A 271 -30.93 17.75 -5.15
N THR A 272 -30.57 19.02 -4.94
CA THR A 272 -30.40 20.00 -6.01
C THR A 272 -28.92 20.13 -6.39
N PRO A 273 -28.54 20.02 -7.67
CA PRO A 273 -27.16 20.24 -8.10
C PRO A 273 -26.68 21.66 -7.73
N VAL A 274 -25.46 21.77 -7.21
CA VAL A 274 -24.87 23.05 -6.79
C VAL A 274 -23.42 23.18 -7.25
N ARG A 275 -22.95 24.40 -7.44
CA ARG A 275 -21.60 24.77 -7.89
C ARG A 275 -21.10 26.00 -7.14
N CYS A 276 -19.85 26.39 -7.39
CA CYS A 276 -19.30 27.65 -6.92
C CYS A 276 -20.25 28.82 -7.25
N GLY A 277 -20.50 29.67 -6.25
CA GLY A 277 -21.27 30.90 -6.38
C GLY A 277 -22.76 30.74 -6.07
N ASP A 278 -23.28 29.50 -6.11
CA ASP A 278 -24.67 29.21 -5.79
C ASP A 278 -24.95 29.57 -4.33
N ALA A 279 -26.07 30.27 -4.12
CA ALA A 279 -26.59 30.53 -2.79
C ALA A 279 -27.30 29.27 -2.29
N ILE A 280 -26.83 28.76 -1.15
CA ILE A 280 -27.38 27.55 -0.53
C ILE A 280 -27.64 27.81 0.96
N THR A 281 -28.56 27.04 1.51
CA THR A 281 -28.77 26.93 2.95
C THR A 281 -28.36 25.54 3.39
N ILE A 282 -27.53 25.49 4.43
CA ILE A 282 -27.17 24.28 5.16
C ILE A 282 -28.04 24.21 6.40
N ASN A 283 -28.83 23.16 6.50
CA ASN A 283 -29.65 22.88 7.67
C ASN A 283 -28.77 22.20 8.73
N ASP A 284 -28.63 22.80 9.91
CA ASP A 284 -27.85 22.22 11.00
C ASP A 284 -28.82 21.48 11.95
N VAL A 285 -28.46 20.25 12.36
CA VAL A 285 -29.31 19.45 13.26
C VAL A 285 -29.18 19.84 14.73
N ASN A 286 -28.12 20.57 15.08
CA ASN A 286 -27.74 20.99 16.43
C ASN A 286 -27.68 22.52 16.61
N ALA A 287 -27.70 23.29 15.52
CA ALA A 287 -27.63 24.75 15.52
C ALA A 287 -28.65 25.38 14.56
N SER A 288 -28.50 26.68 14.29
CA SER A 288 -29.34 27.39 13.32
C SER A 288 -28.86 27.14 11.90
N ASP A 289 -29.81 27.06 10.95
CA ASP A 289 -29.51 26.97 9.53
C ASP A 289 -28.60 28.13 9.07
N THR A 290 -27.62 27.80 8.24
CA THR A 290 -26.65 28.78 7.72
C THR A 290 -26.85 28.99 6.23
N ALA A 291 -27.25 30.20 5.86
CA ALA A 291 -27.29 30.65 4.47
C ALA A 291 -25.91 31.16 4.02
N GLY A 292 -25.47 30.80 2.82
CA GLY A 292 -24.19 31.24 2.29
C GLY A 292 -23.96 30.79 0.85
N LYS A 293 -22.69 30.75 0.44
CA LYS A 293 -22.29 30.36 -0.91
C LYS A 293 -21.17 29.33 -0.90
N LEU A 294 -21.20 28.41 -1.85
CA LEU A 294 -20.02 27.58 -2.15
C LEU A 294 -18.97 28.42 -2.87
N VAL A 295 -17.71 28.25 -2.48
CA VAL A 295 -16.59 29.07 -2.96
C VAL A 295 -15.56 28.23 -3.69
N ASP A 296 -15.25 27.04 -3.20
CA ASP A 296 -14.26 26.15 -3.80
C ASP A 296 -14.66 24.73 -3.45
N THR A 297 -14.75 23.85 -4.44
CA THR A 297 -14.94 22.42 -4.17
C THR A 297 -14.09 21.59 -5.11
N ARG A 298 -13.00 21.09 -4.55
CA ARG A 298 -12.03 20.25 -5.24
C ARG A 298 -11.58 19.10 -4.34
N PHE A 299 -11.47 17.91 -4.89
CA PHE A 299 -10.88 16.78 -4.17
C PHE A 299 -10.20 15.79 -5.13
N TYR A 300 -9.22 15.05 -4.61
CA TYR A 300 -8.57 14.01 -5.38
C TYR A 300 -9.30 12.68 -5.24
N ILE A 301 -9.38 11.94 -6.34
CA ILE A 301 -9.74 10.53 -6.39
C ILE A 301 -8.51 9.71 -6.78
N SER A 302 -8.28 8.61 -6.08
CA SER A 302 -7.25 7.61 -6.37
C SER A 302 -7.80 6.20 -6.18
N ASN A 303 -6.97 5.17 -6.39
CA ASN A 303 -7.32 3.75 -6.18
C ASN A 303 -8.62 3.34 -6.88
N LEU A 304 -8.91 3.90 -8.05
CA LEU A 304 -10.14 3.65 -8.78
C LEU A 304 -10.12 2.22 -9.35
N MET A 305 -11.07 1.39 -8.92
CA MET A 305 -11.24 0.02 -9.38
C MET A 305 -12.71 -0.24 -9.71
N MET A 306 -12.97 -1.00 -10.77
CA MET A 306 -14.29 -1.50 -11.12
C MET A 306 -14.46 -2.92 -10.59
N THR A 307 -15.62 -3.25 -10.04
CA THR A 307 -15.93 -4.60 -9.55
C THR A 307 -16.77 -5.33 -10.59
N ASP A 308 -16.29 -6.47 -11.07
CA ASP A 308 -17.05 -7.31 -12.01
C ASP A 308 -18.20 -8.05 -11.32
N ALA A 309 -19.05 -8.71 -12.12
CA ALA A 309 -20.19 -9.47 -11.62
C ALA A 309 -19.81 -10.66 -10.71
N ASP A 310 -18.57 -11.14 -10.80
CA ASP A 310 -18.02 -12.21 -9.96
C ASP A 310 -17.40 -11.67 -8.65
N GLY A 311 -17.39 -10.34 -8.47
CA GLY A 311 -16.86 -9.67 -7.30
C GLY A 311 -15.36 -9.35 -7.37
N ASN A 312 -14.70 -9.56 -8.51
CA ASN A 312 -13.29 -9.25 -8.66
C ASN A 312 -13.09 -7.75 -8.93
N ALA A 313 -12.16 -7.14 -8.20
CA ALA A 313 -11.75 -5.76 -8.42
C ALA A 313 -10.72 -5.67 -9.57
N GLN A 314 -10.98 -4.79 -10.52
CA GLN A 314 -10.12 -4.51 -11.66
C GLN A 314 -9.67 -3.05 -11.60
N LEU A 315 -8.35 -2.82 -11.62
CA LEU A 315 -7.80 -1.47 -11.61
C LEU A 315 -8.20 -0.71 -12.88
N VAL A 316 -8.69 0.53 -12.71
CA VAL A 316 -8.88 1.44 -13.83
C VAL A 316 -7.54 2.10 -14.13
N TYR A 317 -7.01 1.88 -15.33
CA TYR A 317 -5.86 2.62 -15.84
C TYR A 317 -6.34 3.96 -16.41
N LEU A 318 -6.21 5.01 -15.60
CA LEU A 318 -6.65 6.36 -15.94
C LEU A 318 -5.93 6.86 -17.21
N ASP A 319 -6.65 7.61 -18.05
CA ASP A 319 -6.04 8.43 -19.09
C ASP A 319 -5.07 9.45 -18.49
N GLU A 320 -4.03 9.81 -19.24
CA GLU A 320 -3.03 10.78 -18.83
C GLU A 320 -3.36 12.17 -19.40
N ASN A 321 -3.88 13.07 -18.57
CA ASN A 321 -4.24 14.44 -18.96
C ASN A 321 -4.04 15.43 -17.79
N TYR A 322 -4.52 16.68 -17.90
CA TYR A 322 -4.28 17.69 -16.87
C TYR A 322 -5.02 17.41 -15.55
N SER A 323 -6.17 16.74 -15.62
CA SER A 323 -7.03 16.43 -14.47
C SER A 323 -6.82 15.02 -13.93
N GLN A 324 -5.99 14.19 -14.58
CA GLN A 324 -5.69 12.84 -14.11
C GLN A 324 -4.35 12.35 -14.65
N SER A 325 -3.55 11.74 -13.77
CA SER A 325 -2.24 11.20 -14.12
C SER A 325 -1.78 10.25 -13.02
N LYS A 326 -1.09 9.16 -13.40
CA LYS A 326 -0.47 8.22 -12.44
C LYS A 326 -1.46 7.65 -11.40
N GLY A 327 -2.70 7.39 -11.83
CA GLY A 327 -3.74 6.81 -10.97
C GLY A 327 -4.42 7.78 -10.00
N VAL A 328 -4.17 9.09 -10.14
CA VAL A 328 -4.84 10.15 -9.36
C VAL A 328 -5.61 11.05 -10.31
N SER A 329 -6.80 11.48 -9.93
CA SER A 329 -7.59 12.50 -10.62
C SER A 329 -8.01 13.61 -9.68
N LEU A 330 -7.96 14.87 -10.15
CA LEU A 330 -8.51 16.03 -9.45
C LEU A 330 -9.94 16.27 -9.94
N MET A 331 -10.91 16.05 -9.06
CA MET A 331 -12.29 16.48 -9.26
C MET A 331 -12.39 17.97 -8.95
N ASP A 332 -12.94 18.74 -9.89
CA ASP A 332 -13.07 20.19 -9.81
C ASP A 332 -14.49 20.64 -10.16
N PHE A 333 -15.24 21.07 -9.14
CA PHE A 333 -16.63 21.55 -9.23
C PHE A 333 -16.71 23.08 -9.32
N GLY A 334 -15.57 23.74 -9.55
CA GLY A 334 -15.45 25.18 -9.62
C GLY A 334 -14.86 25.78 -8.35
N PHE A 335 -14.21 26.92 -8.54
CA PHE A 335 -13.62 27.72 -7.48
C PHE A 335 -13.73 29.21 -7.83
N ASP A 336 -13.80 30.04 -6.79
CA ASP A 336 -13.85 31.49 -6.89
C ASP A 336 -12.45 32.09 -7.01
N THR A 337 -12.26 32.95 -7.99
CA THR A 337 -11.09 33.84 -8.09
C THR A 337 -11.59 35.28 -8.08
N ASP A 338 -11.40 35.95 -6.95
CA ASP A 338 -11.76 37.35 -6.74
C ASP A 338 -13.24 37.67 -7.08
N GLY A 339 -14.15 36.82 -6.60
CA GLY A 339 -15.60 36.97 -6.81
C GLY A 339 -16.12 36.39 -8.13
N ASN A 340 -15.26 35.74 -8.91
CA ASN A 340 -15.63 35.07 -10.16
C ASN A 340 -15.45 33.56 -10.04
N CYS A 341 -16.56 32.84 -10.06
CA CYS A 341 -16.55 31.38 -10.07
C CYS A 341 -16.18 30.83 -11.45
N SER A 342 -15.21 29.92 -11.47
CA SER A 342 -14.90 29.10 -12.65
C SER A 342 -16.09 28.24 -13.05
N THR A 343 -16.40 28.22 -14.35
CA THR A 343 -17.44 27.36 -14.95
C THR A 343 -16.85 26.17 -15.74
N SER A 344 -15.53 26.05 -15.79
CA SER A 344 -14.84 24.91 -16.42
C SER A 344 -14.64 23.79 -15.40
N TYR A 345 -15.63 22.93 -15.26
CA TYR A 345 -15.60 21.79 -14.34
C TYR A 345 -14.79 20.61 -14.88
N LYS A 346 -14.28 19.78 -13.96
CA LYS A 346 -13.60 18.49 -14.20
C LYS A 346 -14.22 17.46 -13.27
N ILE A 347 -15.36 16.90 -13.68
CA ILE A 347 -16.23 16.08 -12.82
C ILE A 347 -16.45 14.68 -13.40
N SER A 348 -15.46 14.17 -14.12
CA SER A 348 -15.48 12.83 -14.72
C SER A 348 -14.06 12.28 -14.76
N ILE A 349 -13.92 10.98 -14.50
CA ILE A 349 -12.67 10.25 -14.65
C ILE A 349 -12.80 9.30 -15.83
N THR A 350 -11.82 9.29 -16.73
CA THR A 350 -11.79 8.37 -17.87
C THR A 350 -10.61 7.41 -17.76
N GLY A 351 -10.76 6.20 -18.28
CA GLY A 351 -9.66 5.24 -18.30
C GLY A 351 -10.07 3.92 -18.93
N TYR A 352 -9.24 2.91 -18.70
CA TYR A 352 -9.42 1.58 -19.27
C TYR A 352 -9.38 0.49 -18.21
N VAL A 353 -10.18 -0.54 -18.42
CA VAL A 353 -10.21 -1.79 -17.67
C VAL A 353 -10.13 -2.98 -18.63
N ALA A 354 -9.88 -4.17 -18.10
CA ALA A 354 -10.02 -5.40 -18.88
C ALA A 354 -11.47 -5.51 -19.43
N PRO A 355 -11.69 -6.16 -20.59
CA PRO A 355 -13.05 -6.40 -21.07
C PRO A 355 -13.88 -7.19 -20.06
N GLY A 356 -15.05 -6.67 -19.69
CA GLY A 356 -15.91 -7.29 -18.68
C GLY A 356 -17.21 -6.51 -18.42
N ASN A 357 -18.10 -7.17 -17.68
CA ASN A 357 -19.31 -6.56 -17.16
C ASN A 357 -19.06 -6.14 -15.72
N TYR A 358 -19.20 -4.84 -15.45
CA TYR A 358 -18.92 -4.26 -14.15
C TYR A 358 -20.20 -3.79 -13.48
N THR A 359 -20.36 -4.15 -12.21
CA THR A 359 -21.55 -3.87 -11.41
C THR A 359 -21.25 -3.04 -10.19
N GLY A 360 -19.99 -2.72 -9.91
CA GLY A 360 -19.59 -1.91 -8.78
C GLY A 360 -18.37 -1.05 -9.07
N VAL A 361 -18.11 -0.09 -8.18
CA VAL A 361 -16.93 0.75 -8.23
C VAL A 361 -16.42 1.01 -6.82
N THR A 362 -15.10 0.98 -6.67
CA THR A 362 -14.40 1.41 -5.46
C THR A 362 -13.38 2.47 -5.79
N MET A 363 -13.21 3.43 -4.89
CA MET A 363 -12.26 4.53 -5.07
C MET A 363 -11.86 5.12 -3.73
N THR A 364 -10.81 5.92 -3.70
CA THR A 364 -10.37 6.63 -2.50
C THR A 364 -10.43 8.14 -2.75
N VAL A 365 -11.14 8.89 -1.90
CA VAL A 365 -10.99 10.35 -1.80
C VAL A 365 -9.71 10.63 -1.03
N GLY A 366 -8.69 11.05 -1.74
CA GLY A 366 -7.35 11.28 -1.21
C GLY A 366 -6.24 10.88 -2.16
N VAL A 367 -5.00 11.11 -1.73
CA VAL A 367 -3.80 10.81 -2.51
C VAL A 367 -2.90 9.86 -1.72
N PRO A 368 -2.58 8.65 -2.22
CA PRO A 368 -1.63 7.76 -1.56
C PRO A 368 -0.21 8.33 -1.61
N ILE A 369 0.72 7.74 -0.86
CA ILE A 369 2.13 8.17 -0.93
C ILE A 369 2.73 7.85 -2.30
N TYR A 370 2.39 6.68 -2.87
CA TYR A 370 2.83 6.25 -4.21
C TYR A 370 1.67 5.88 -5.11
N SER A 371 1.92 5.91 -6.42
CA SER A 371 1.05 5.31 -7.43
C SER A 371 0.87 3.81 -7.19
N ALA A 372 -0.17 3.22 -7.77
CA ALA A 372 -0.48 1.80 -7.59
C ALA A 372 0.67 0.87 -8.07
N ASP A 373 1.44 1.26 -9.09
CA ASP A 373 2.65 0.52 -9.50
C ASP A 373 3.82 0.66 -8.48
N GLY A 374 3.70 1.55 -7.51
CA GLY A 374 4.70 1.87 -6.49
C GLY A 374 5.89 2.67 -7.00
N THR A 375 5.84 3.22 -8.22
CA THR A 375 6.99 3.85 -8.88
C THR A 375 7.03 5.38 -8.79
N THR A 376 5.87 6.02 -8.58
CA THR A 376 5.75 7.48 -8.61
C THR A 376 5.29 8.00 -7.26
N LYS A 377 6.03 8.93 -6.65
CA LYS A 377 5.63 9.62 -5.41
C LYS A 377 4.50 10.63 -5.71
N LEU A 378 3.45 10.62 -4.91
CA LEU A 378 2.21 11.38 -5.15
C LEU A 378 1.93 12.43 -4.06
N ASN A 379 1.35 12.08 -2.91
CA ASN A 379 0.91 13.05 -1.88
C ASN A 379 2.03 14.03 -1.48
N HIS A 380 3.20 13.50 -1.14
CA HIS A 380 4.35 14.29 -0.75
C HIS A 380 5.32 14.52 -1.91
N SER A 381 4.87 14.49 -3.17
CA SER A 381 5.69 14.94 -4.30
C SER A 381 6.10 16.41 -4.18
N ASN A 382 7.15 16.82 -4.89
CA ASN A 382 7.64 18.20 -4.90
C ASN A 382 6.51 19.20 -5.23
N LYS A 383 6.28 20.15 -4.32
CA LYS A 383 5.24 21.19 -4.44
C LYS A 383 5.60 22.32 -5.41
N ALA A 384 6.88 22.53 -5.69
CA ALA A 384 7.36 23.61 -6.57
C ALA A 384 7.04 23.37 -8.06
N GLY A 385 6.49 22.21 -8.40
CA GLY A 385 6.29 21.78 -9.78
C GLY A 385 7.57 21.29 -10.45
N GLY A 386 7.43 20.73 -11.64
CA GLY A 386 8.51 20.14 -12.43
C GLY A 386 7.99 19.03 -13.35
N GLU A 387 8.81 18.59 -14.32
CA GLU A 387 8.40 17.60 -15.33
C GLU A 387 7.96 16.25 -14.74
N ASN A 388 8.42 15.93 -13.52
CA ASN A 388 8.15 14.65 -12.86
C ASN A 388 6.96 14.67 -11.88
N VAL A 389 6.31 15.83 -11.67
CA VAL A 389 5.11 15.91 -10.82
C VAL A 389 3.89 15.58 -11.67
N PRO A 390 3.07 14.58 -11.29
CA PRO A 390 1.86 14.25 -12.04
C PRO A 390 0.98 15.49 -12.26
N LYS A 391 0.41 15.64 -13.46
CA LYS A 391 -0.30 16.86 -13.86
C LYS A 391 -1.42 17.34 -12.93
N PRO A 392 -2.35 16.51 -12.42
CA PRO A 392 -3.38 17.00 -11.49
C PRO A 392 -2.77 17.53 -10.19
N LEU A 393 -1.56 17.05 -9.87
CA LEU A 393 -0.79 17.42 -8.72
C LEU A 393 -0.02 18.75 -8.93
N VAL A 394 -0.07 19.46 -10.06
CA VAL A 394 0.55 20.80 -10.14
C VAL A 394 -0.33 21.92 -9.57
N ASN A 395 -1.57 21.61 -9.19
CA ASN A 395 -2.51 22.59 -8.65
C ASN A 395 -2.05 23.14 -7.29
N THR A 396 -1.54 24.37 -7.29
CA THR A 396 -0.97 25.04 -6.10
C THR A 396 -2.01 25.28 -5.00
N ALA A 397 -3.27 25.47 -5.37
CA ALA A 397 -4.38 25.68 -4.47
C ALA A 397 -4.71 24.40 -3.66
N MET A 398 -4.34 23.24 -4.20
CA MET A 398 -4.37 21.92 -3.54
C MET A 398 -3.04 21.57 -2.86
N GLY A 399 -2.03 22.44 -2.88
CA GLY A 399 -0.80 22.28 -2.12
C GLY A 399 -1.03 22.53 -0.62
N TRP A 400 -0.45 21.70 0.23
CA TRP A 400 -0.53 21.86 1.68
C TRP A 400 0.71 22.57 2.21
N SER A 401 0.51 23.75 2.80
CA SER A 401 1.61 24.64 3.22
C SER A 401 2.31 24.12 4.47
N TRP A 402 1.57 23.76 5.52
CA TRP A 402 2.11 23.50 6.86
C TRP A 402 2.49 22.03 7.14
N GLN A 403 1.71 21.04 6.70
CA GLN A 403 2.08 19.60 6.76
C GLN A 403 3.12 19.19 5.71
N GLY A 404 3.31 19.96 4.63
CA GLY A 404 3.87 19.37 3.42
C GLY A 404 2.83 18.54 2.66
N GLY A 405 3.16 18.15 1.43
CA GLY A 405 2.25 17.34 0.61
C GLY A 405 0.98 18.06 0.12
N ARG A 406 -0.15 17.32 0.01
CA ARG A 406 -1.39 17.77 -0.67
C ARG A 406 -2.60 17.85 0.24
N LYS A 407 -3.47 18.82 -0.07
CA LYS A 407 -4.90 18.77 0.26
C LYS A 407 -5.54 17.70 -0.60
N PHE A 408 -6.09 16.71 0.05
CA PHE A 408 -6.96 15.68 -0.55
C PHE A 408 -8.30 16.26 -0.88
N THR A 409 -8.83 17.08 0.03
CA THR A 409 -10.12 17.76 -0.11
C THR A 409 -9.91 19.23 0.19
N ARG A 410 -10.54 20.08 -0.61
CA ARG A 410 -10.70 21.51 -0.38
C ARG A 410 -12.15 21.86 -0.69
N ILE A 411 -12.94 22.05 0.37
CA ILE A 411 -14.30 22.55 0.29
C ILE A 411 -14.35 23.85 1.10
N GLU A 412 -14.79 24.94 0.47
CA GLU A 412 -14.92 26.25 1.12
C GLU A 412 -16.36 26.75 0.96
N PHE A 413 -16.96 27.13 2.09
CA PHE A 413 -18.29 27.72 2.17
C PHE A 413 -18.17 29.10 2.81
N ALA A 414 -18.83 30.11 2.25
CA ALA A 414 -18.88 31.46 2.78
C ALA A 414 -20.27 31.73 3.36
N PRO A 415 -20.45 31.68 4.70
CA PRO A 415 -21.68 32.13 5.33
C PRO A 415 -21.98 33.59 4.97
N THR A 416 -23.25 33.93 4.76
CA THR A 416 -23.69 35.28 4.32
C THR A 416 -23.19 36.38 5.26
N ASN A 417 -23.15 36.10 6.57
CA ASN A 417 -22.71 37.04 7.60
C ASN A 417 -21.29 36.75 8.12
N GLY A 418 -20.54 35.87 7.44
CA GLY A 418 -19.29 35.31 7.94
C GLY A 418 -19.50 34.42 9.17
N LEU A 419 -18.39 34.11 9.85
CA LEU A 419 -18.36 33.32 11.08
C LEU A 419 -17.53 34.02 12.16
N THR A 420 -17.88 33.76 13.42
CA THR A 420 -17.14 34.24 14.59
C THR A 420 -16.15 33.19 15.03
N ARG A 421 -14.90 33.59 15.29
CA ARG A 421 -13.90 32.72 15.91
C ARG A 421 -13.81 33.02 17.40
N THR A 422 -13.80 31.97 18.23
CA THR A 422 -13.67 32.05 19.68
C THR A 422 -12.79 30.91 20.16
N MET A 423 -11.49 31.15 20.28
CA MET A 423 -10.46 30.13 20.47
C MET A 423 -10.43 29.52 21.88
N GLY A 424 -11.27 30.02 22.79
CA GLY A 424 -11.39 29.49 24.15
C GLY A 424 -10.15 29.71 25.02
N THR A 425 -9.24 30.58 24.59
CA THR A 425 -8.00 30.95 25.29
C THR A 425 -8.17 32.26 26.07
N GLU A 426 -7.36 32.46 27.12
CA GLU A 426 -7.35 33.75 27.86
C GLU A 426 -6.88 34.92 26.99
N ASP A 427 -5.99 34.65 26.03
CA ASP A 427 -5.64 35.56 24.95
C ASP A 427 -6.72 35.48 23.86
N THR A 428 -7.39 36.60 23.60
CA THR A 428 -8.48 36.75 22.60
C THR A 428 -8.02 37.55 21.38
N SER A 429 -6.72 37.83 21.26
CA SER A 429 -6.17 38.62 20.14
C SER A 429 -6.30 37.93 18.77
N ASP A 430 -6.57 36.63 18.78
CA ASP A 430 -6.84 35.76 17.64
C ASP A 430 -8.34 35.49 17.38
N ASP A 431 -9.23 35.89 18.29
CA ASP A 431 -10.69 35.91 18.10
C ASP A 431 -11.08 36.95 17.05
N LYS A 432 -11.04 36.55 15.78
CA LYS A 432 -11.35 37.41 14.63
C LYS A 432 -12.42 36.81 13.76
N ALA A 433 -13.28 37.65 13.18
CA ALA A 433 -14.23 37.20 12.17
C ALA A 433 -13.50 36.56 10.98
N ALA A 434 -14.01 35.43 10.51
CA ALA A 434 -13.60 34.80 9.25
C ALA A 434 -14.75 34.84 8.25
N THR A 435 -14.42 34.81 6.97
CA THR A 435 -15.40 34.93 5.88
C THR A 435 -15.71 33.59 5.21
N LYS A 436 -14.94 32.54 5.53
CA LYS A 436 -15.08 31.22 4.93
C LYS A 436 -14.88 30.12 5.97
N TRP A 437 -15.78 29.16 5.97
CA TRP A 437 -15.60 27.84 6.56
C TRP A 437 -14.81 26.95 5.61
N MET A 438 -13.79 26.25 6.11
CA MET A 438 -12.91 25.43 5.28
C MET A 438 -12.96 23.98 5.72
N VAL A 439 -13.12 23.06 4.78
CA VAL A 439 -12.82 21.64 4.95
C VAL A 439 -11.62 21.35 4.07
N HIS A 440 -10.43 21.48 4.66
CA HIS A 440 -9.19 21.11 4.01
C HIS A 440 -8.74 19.80 4.65
N LEU A 441 -8.70 18.71 3.90
CA LEU A 441 -8.28 17.41 4.44
C LEU A 441 -7.03 16.93 3.75
N GLY A 442 -6.13 16.28 4.47
CA GLY A 442 -4.87 15.76 3.96
C GLY A 442 -4.19 14.91 5.04
N SER A 443 -3.15 14.16 4.67
CA SER A 443 -2.41 13.36 5.66
C SER A 443 -1.75 14.26 6.72
N THR A 444 -1.77 13.82 7.98
CA THR A 444 -1.10 14.50 9.09
C THR A 444 -0.19 13.54 9.86
N GLY A 445 0.69 14.09 10.71
CA GLY A 445 1.69 13.29 11.43
C GLY A 445 2.70 12.65 10.48
N CYS A 446 3.09 13.40 9.43
CA CYS A 446 4.00 12.94 8.40
C CYS A 446 5.47 13.17 8.79
N TYR A 447 6.32 12.20 8.45
CA TYR A 447 7.78 12.21 8.65
C TYR A 447 8.51 12.01 7.32
N GLY A 448 9.71 12.58 7.21
CA GLY A 448 10.59 12.48 6.02
C GLY A 448 10.44 13.65 5.04
N ASP A 449 11.57 14.18 4.54
CA ASP A 449 11.58 15.23 3.51
C ASP A 449 11.55 14.60 2.11
N PRO A 450 10.45 14.73 1.36
CA PRO A 450 10.32 14.09 0.07
C PRO A 450 11.18 14.68 -1.05
N THR A 451 11.82 15.84 -0.82
CA THR A 451 12.69 16.49 -1.79
C THR A 451 14.11 15.93 -1.79
N ILE A 452 14.44 15.11 -0.79
CA ILE A 452 15.75 14.46 -0.63
C ILE A 452 15.62 13.01 -1.09
N SER A 453 16.39 12.61 -2.11
CA SER A 453 16.44 11.23 -2.59
C SER A 453 16.86 10.28 -1.47
N GLY A 454 16.08 9.23 -1.23
CA GLY A 454 16.30 8.29 -0.11
C GLY A 454 15.53 8.64 1.18
N ASN A 455 14.88 9.80 1.25
CA ASN A 455 13.92 10.12 2.32
C ASN A 455 12.50 9.83 1.83
N GLU A 456 12.00 8.64 2.13
CA GLU A 456 10.59 8.32 1.90
C GLU A 456 9.68 8.98 2.94
N THR A 457 8.41 9.18 2.58
CA THR A 457 7.45 9.88 3.45
C THR A 457 6.43 8.91 3.97
N THR A 458 6.18 8.94 5.29
CA THR A 458 5.12 8.16 5.90
C THR A 458 4.32 9.05 6.85
N CYS A 459 3.03 8.75 7.05
CA CYS A 459 2.12 9.58 7.86
C CYS A 459 1.27 8.72 8.79
N SER A 460 1.22 9.09 10.07
CA SER A 460 0.41 8.38 11.08
C SER A 460 -1.09 8.51 10.86
N ASN A 461 -1.54 9.64 10.33
CA ASN A 461 -2.94 9.86 9.96
C ASN A 461 -3.02 9.99 8.44
N PRO A 462 -3.28 8.89 7.71
CA PRO A 462 -3.34 8.95 6.25
C PRO A 462 -4.48 9.84 5.76
N ASN A 463 -5.62 9.90 6.48
CA ASN A 463 -6.81 10.70 6.18
C ASN A 463 -7.36 10.46 4.77
N ARG A 464 -7.42 9.19 4.36
CA ARG A 464 -7.92 8.74 3.05
C ARG A 464 -9.28 8.07 3.21
N LEU A 465 -10.29 8.59 2.53
CA LEU A 465 -11.66 8.05 2.58
C LEU A 465 -11.89 7.05 1.44
N ASP A 466 -12.05 5.78 1.79
CA ASP A 466 -12.37 4.72 0.85
C ASP A 466 -13.88 4.64 0.64
N LEU A 467 -14.30 4.71 -0.62
CA LEU A 467 -15.68 4.58 -1.07
C LEU A 467 -15.86 3.24 -1.78
N ASN A 468 -16.93 2.54 -1.46
CA ASN A 468 -17.31 1.29 -2.10
C ASN A 468 -18.80 1.29 -2.43
N PHE A 469 -19.12 1.19 -3.72
CA PHE A 469 -20.47 1.07 -4.23
C PHE A 469 -20.60 -0.27 -4.96
N SER A 470 -21.23 -1.25 -4.31
CA SER A 470 -21.43 -2.60 -4.85
C SER A 470 -22.44 -2.68 -6.00
N SER A 471 -23.23 -1.63 -6.21
CA SER A 471 -24.17 -1.46 -7.32
C SER A 471 -23.91 -0.11 -7.99
N PHE A 472 -23.22 -0.13 -9.12
CA PHE A 472 -22.86 1.04 -9.91
C PHE A 472 -22.75 0.68 -11.39
N ASP A 473 -23.51 1.36 -12.23
CA ASP A 473 -23.41 1.34 -13.69
C ASP A 473 -22.82 2.67 -14.19
N SER A 474 -21.57 2.64 -14.64
CA SER A 474 -20.85 3.82 -15.14
C SER A 474 -21.51 4.49 -16.36
N THR A 475 -22.40 3.79 -17.07
CA THR A 475 -23.04 4.30 -18.28
C THR A 475 -24.30 5.12 -17.99
N SER A 476 -24.94 4.88 -16.85
CA SER A 476 -26.21 5.50 -16.49
C SER A 476 -26.18 6.25 -15.16
N GLN A 477 -25.17 6.00 -14.32
CA GLN A 477 -25.08 6.53 -12.97
C GLN A 477 -23.86 7.42 -12.75
N LYS A 478 -23.88 8.16 -11.64
CA LYS A 478 -22.81 9.05 -11.19
C LYS A 478 -22.62 8.99 -9.68
N VAL A 479 -21.43 9.34 -9.21
CA VAL A 479 -21.12 9.48 -7.77
C VAL A 479 -21.35 10.93 -7.35
N VAL A 480 -22.20 11.15 -6.36
CA VAL A 480 -22.64 12.48 -5.94
C VAL A 480 -22.19 12.81 -4.53
N LEU A 481 -21.47 13.93 -4.38
CA LEU A 481 -21.15 14.57 -3.11
C LEU A 481 -22.34 15.39 -2.60
N ASP A 482 -22.82 15.12 -1.41
CA ASP A 482 -23.90 15.85 -0.75
C ASP A 482 -23.35 16.81 0.32
N ILE A 483 -23.34 18.10 0.00
CA ILE A 483 -22.83 19.15 0.87
C ILE A 483 -23.70 19.34 2.11
N GLN A 484 -25.02 19.12 2.01
CA GLN A 484 -25.89 19.19 3.18
C GLN A 484 -25.48 18.14 4.21
N LYS A 485 -25.23 16.91 3.76
CA LYS A 485 -24.85 15.81 4.67
C LYS A 485 -23.48 16.03 5.29
N LEU A 486 -22.54 16.61 4.53
CA LEU A 486 -21.20 16.92 5.04
C LEU A 486 -21.25 17.89 6.24
N PHE A 487 -22.10 18.92 6.15
CA PHE A 487 -22.15 19.98 7.14
C PHE A 487 -23.32 19.87 8.14
N ALA A 488 -24.10 18.79 8.09
CA ALA A 488 -25.33 18.66 8.88
C ALA A 488 -25.14 18.81 10.40
N GLU A 489 -23.95 18.50 10.93
CA GLU A 489 -23.60 18.61 12.35
C GLU A 489 -22.55 19.70 12.64
N SER A 490 -22.33 20.64 11.71
CA SER A 490 -21.30 21.69 11.85
C SER A 490 -21.92 23.09 11.86
N ASP A 491 -21.79 23.81 12.98
CA ASP A 491 -22.24 25.21 13.08
C ASP A 491 -21.30 26.11 12.27
N LEU A 492 -21.66 26.34 11.00
CA LEU A 492 -20.85 27.10 10.05
C LEU A 492 -20.76 28.61 10.40
N THR A 493 -21.40 29.06 11.48
CA THR A 493 -21.31 30.44 11.98
C THR A 493 -20.28 30.62 13.09
N LYS A 494 -19.70 29.54 13.63
CA LYS A 494 -18.75 29.59 14.76
C LYS A 494 -17.57 28.65 14.61
N ASP A 495 -16.38 29.12 14.93
CA ASP A 495 -15.14 28.34 14.97
C ASP A 495 -14.54 28.46 16.37
N THR A 496 -14.30 27.34 17.04
CA THR A 496 -14.01 27.31 18.49
C THR A 496 -12.62 26.80 18.84
N GLY A 497 -11.81 26.44 17.85
CA GLY A 497 -10.41 26.11 18.05
C GLY A 497 -9.64 26.00 16.74
N GLY A 498 -8.37 25.62 16.86
CA GLY A 498 -7.54 25.22 15.71
C GLY A 498 -7.53 26.19 14.53
N ALA A 499 -7.67 25.62 13.33
CA ALA A 499 -7.58 26.36 12.08
C ALA A 499 -8.95 26.44 11.43
N VAL A 500 -9.39 27.67 11.08
CA VAL A 500 -10.72 28.01 10.56
C VAL A 500 -11.42 26.84 9.82
N GLY A 501 -12.47 26.30 10.44
CA GLY A 501 -13.17 25.11 9.99
C GLY A 501 -12.43 23.83 10.36
N CYS A 502 -12.44 22.82 9.49
CA CYS A 502 -11.67 21.60 9.70
C CYS A 502 -10.47 21.51 8.76
N MET A 503 -9.27 21.47 9.36
CA MET A 503 -8.00 21.25 8.65
C MET A 503 -7.25 19.98 9.06
N SER A 504 -7.97 18.89 9.36
CA SER A 504 -7.42 17.60 9.87
C SER A 504 -6.69 17.69 11.22
N GLY A 505 -6.99 18.71 12.03
CA GLY A 505 -6.47 18.85 13.38
C GLY A 505 -7.16 17.87 14.34
N THR A 506 -6.39 17.03 15.03
CA THR A 506 -6.94 16.00 15.94
C THR A 506 -7.54 16.56 17.22
N THR A 507 -7.19 17.80 17.56
CA THR A 507 -7.72 18.55 18.71
C THR A 507 -8.66 19.67 18.29
N ASP A 508 -8.93 19.79 16.99
CA ASP A 508 -9.76 20.84 16.41
C ASP A 508 -11.24 20.43 16.56
N PRO A 509 -12.06 21.16 17.36
CA PRO A 509 -13.45 20.81 17.61
C PRO A 509 -14.27 20.68 16.33
N GLU A 510 -13.98 21.55 15.35
CA GLU A 510 -14.67 21.62 14.07
C GLU A 510 -14.38 20.40 13.17
N CYS A 511 -13.29 19.67 13.41
CA CYS A 511 -12.99 18.45 12.66
C CYS A 511 -13.80 17.23 13.08
N THR A 512 -14.29 17.18 14.32
CA THR A 512 -15.05 16.03 14.82
C THR A 512 -16.31 15.73 13.99
N PRO A 513 -17.23 16.70 13.75
CA PRO A 513 -18.43 16.44 12.95
C PRO A 513 -18.11 16.15 11.48
N ILE A 514 -17.08 16.79 10.90
CA ILE A 514 -16.67 16.57 9.51
C ILE A 514 -16.12 15.16 9.30
N PHE A 515 -15.21 14.70 10.18
CA PHE A 515 -14.66 13.35 10.11
C PHE A 515 -15.75 12.30 10.34
N LYS A 516 -16.68 12.56 11.26
CA LYS A 516 -17.86 11.70 11.47
C LYS A 516 -18.72 11.60 10.22
N ALA A 517 -19.07 12.72 9.58
CA ALA A 517 -19.89 12.73 8.36
C ALA A 517 -19.21 11.96 7.21
N LEU A 518 -17.89 12.10 7.09
CA LEU A 518 -17.07 11.40 6.11
C LEU A 518 -16.74 9.95 6.51
N GLY A 519 -17.20 9.46 7.66
CA GLY A 519 -16.86 8.11 8.13
C GLY A 519 -15.35 7.89 8.25
N LEU A 520 -14.60 8.87 8.72
CA LEU A 520 -13.16 8.81 8.97
C LEU A 520 -12.88 8.87 10.48
N GLY A 521 -11.95 8.05 10.96
CA GLY A 521 -11.47 8.17 12.34
C GLY A 521 -10.58 9.41 12.50
N LEU A 522 -10.91 10.32 13.42
CA LEU A 522 -10.07 11.50 13.70
C LEU A 522 -8.92 11.17 14.65
N ILE A 523 -9.15 10.27 15.62
CA ILE A 523 -8.21 9.92 16.70
C ILE A 523 -8.21 8.42 17.01
N GLY A 524 -7.26 7.98 17.84
CA GLY A 524 -7.15 6.59 18.33
C GLY A 524 -6.62 5.62 17.28
N ASP A 525 -6.84 4.31 17.48
CA ASP A 525 -6.30 3.24 16.63
C ASP A 525 -6.84 3.25 15.19
N LYS A 526 -7.88 4.05 14.93
CA LYS A 526 -8.50 4.26 13.62
C LYS A 526 -8.24 5.66 13.05
N ALA A 527 -7.33 6.42 13.65
CA ALA A 527 -6.99 7.75 13.16
C ALA A 527 -6.57 7.72 11.68
N GLY A 528 -7.21 8.57 10.88
CA GLY A 528 -7.07 8.67 9.43
C GLY A 528 -7.57 7.49 8.60
N GLN A 529 -8.16 6.46 9.22
CA GLN A 529 -8.72 5.29 8.53
C GLN A 529 -10.22 5.47 8.24
N THR A 530 -10.69 4.85 7.17
CA THR A 530 -12.12 4.74 6.86
C THR A 530 -12.82 3.81 7.86
N LEU A 531 -13.93 4.28 8.40
CA LEU A 531 -14.78 3.56 9.33
C LEU A 531 -15.79 2.69 8.56
N THR A 532 -16.25 1.62 9.21
CA THR A 532 -17.14 0.60 8.60
C THR A 532 -18.38 0.38 9.46
N GLY A 533 -19.35 -0.41 8.97
CA GLY A 533 -20.60 -0.67 9.68
C GLY A 533 -21.47 0.58 9.78
N ASP A 534 -22.06 0.82 10.96
CA ASP A 534 -22.95 1.96 11.21
C ASP A 534 -22.25 3.32 11.12
N ALA A 535 -20.91 3.35 11.12
CA ALA A 535 -20.09 4.55 10.99
C ALA A 535 -19.65 4.84 9.54
N VAL A 536 -20.17 4.11 8.55
CA VAL A 536 -19.87 4.37 7.14
C VAL A 536 -20.43 5.73 6.71
N GLN A 537 -19.67 6.42 5.88
CA GLN A 537 -20.05 7.73 5.34
C GLN A 537 -21.36 7.65 4.52
N THR A 538 -22.15 8.72 4.54
CA THR A 538 -23.37 8.86 3.69
C THR A 538 -23.35 10.08 2.77
N VAL A 539 -22.21 10.80 2.78
CA VAL A 539 -21.96 12.05 2.06
C VAL A 539 -21.81 11.82 0.56
N PHE A 540 -21.18 10.74 0.15
CA PHE A 540 -21.08 10.27 -1.23
C PHE A 540 -22.11 9.18 -1.49
N THR A 541 -22.87 9.30 -2.57
CA THR A 541 -23.91 8.33 -2.98
C THR A 541 -23.87 8.08 -4.48
N VAL A 542 -24.46 6.98 -4.95
CA VAL A 542 -24.70 6.73 -6.37
C VAL A 542 -26.09 7.23 -6.75
N GLN A 543 -26.20 7.90 -7.89
CA GLN A 543 -27.46 8.35 -8.48
C GLN A 543 -27.57 7.89 -9.93
#